data_AF-A0AAU0N9G4-F1
#
_entry.id   AF-A0AAU0N9G4-F1
#
_cell.length_a   1.000
_cell.length_b   1.000
_cell.length_c   1.000
_cell.angle_alpha   90.00
_cell.angle_beta   90.00
_cell.angle_gamma   90.00
#
_symmetry.space_group_name_H-M   'P 1'
#
loop_
_entity.id
_entity.type
_entity.pdbx_description
1 polymer ?
#
loop_
_entity_poly.entity_id
_entity_poly.type
_entity_poly.pdbx_seq_one_letter_code
_entity_poly.pdbx_strand_id
1 'polypeptide(L)'
;MKHRPIIQENLDKLETPKEKISYLLYAYKEWIISIAIILMFIISIAFSILFKEEPDLTIRLVSDVPISEQTLEGIKSQLNDQFEEPVAIDLNNFYSMEQFQVLTVQLAAQEIDFVVFPENLSDETFQLQIENVQEPSVFSLKQDELQFNFYKTFSKTENPFAELIESKLTSR
;
A
#
# COMPACT_ATOMS: atom_id res chain seq x y z
N MET A 1 37.03 -29.04 -10.81
CA MET A 1 38.24 -28.56 -11.52
C MET A 1 39.17 -27.89 -10.51
N LYS A 2 40.44 -28.36 -10.38
CA LYS A 2 41.45 -27.80 -9.46
C LYS A 2 42.03 -26.49 -10.04
N HIS A 3 41.31 -25.37 -9.93
CA HIS A 3 41.84 -24.04 -10.30
C HIS A 3 42.71 -23.39 -9.20
N ARG A 4 42.63 -23.89 -7.96
CA ARG A 4 43.37 -23.34 -6.81
C ARG A 4 44.91 -23.27 -6.98
N PRO A 5 45.63 -24.29 -7.52
CA PRO A 5 47.08 -24.23 -7.57
C PRO A 5 47.61 -23.17 -8.55
N ILE A 6 46.93 -22.97 -9.70
CA ILE A 6 47.41 -22.06 -10.76
C ILE A 6 47.19 -20.58 -10.38
N ILE A 7 46.08 -20.27 -9.72
CA ILE A 7 45.79 -18.89 -9.29
C ILE A 7 46.79 -18.47 -8.20
N GLN A 8 47.05 -19.33 -7.21
CA GLN A 8 48.06 -19.05 -6.16
C GLN A 8 49.47 -18.92 -6.75
N GLU A 9 49.87 -19.83 -7.64
CA GLU A 9 51.20 -19.79 -8.25
C GLU A 9 51.45 -18.51 -9.06
N ASN A 10 50.43 -17.98 -9.72
CA ASN A 10 50.54 -16.72 -10.47
C ASN A 10 50.45 -15.48 -9.55
N LEU A 11 49.75 -15.57 -8.41
CA LEU A 11 49.72 -14.50 -7.41
C LEU A 11 51.06 -14.33 -6.68
N ASP A 12 51.77 -15.43 -6.45
CA ASP A 12 53.08 -15.43 -5.79
C ASP A 12 54.19 -14.84 -6.67
N LYS A 13 53.99 -14.85 -7.99
CA LYS A 13 54.90 -14.25 -8.99
C LYS A 13 54.73 -12.73 -9.14
N LEU A 14 53.68 -12.13 -8.57
CA LEU A 14 53.45 -10.69 -8.63
C LEU A 14 54.11 -10.01 -7.42
N GLU A 15 54.81 -8.90 -7.64
CA GLU A 15 55.61 -8.26 -6.58
C GLU A 15 54.82 -7.17 -5.83
N THR A 16 53.87 -6.51 -6.50
CA THR A 16 53.16 -5.36 -5.90
C THR A 16 51.74 -5.71 -5.41
N PRO A 17 51.29 -5.12 -4.29
CA PRO A 17 49.93 -5.36 -3.77
C PRO A 17 48.82 -5.01 -4.76
N LYS A 18 49.03 -3.96 -5.58
CA LYS A 18 48.06 -3.48 -6.57
C LYS A 18 47.85 -4.49 -7.71
N GLU A 19 48.92 -5.12 -8.19
CA GLU A 19 48.85 -6.12 -9.25
C GLU A 19 48.19 -7.41 -8.76
N LYS A 20 48.46 -7.81 -7.51
CA LYS A 20 47.80 -8.96 -6.88
C LYS A 20 46.28 -8.77 -6.78
N ILE A 21 45.83 -7.58 -6.37
CA ILE A 21 44.40 -7.25 -6.29
C ILE A 21 43.76 -7.27 -7.69
N SER A 22 44.41 -6.66 -8.68
CA SER A 22 43.90 -6.65 -10.06
C SER A 22 43.81 -8.06 -10.66
N TYR A 23 44.81 -8.91 -10.40
CA TYR A 23 44.82 -10.30 -10.83
C TYR A 23 43.72 -11.13 -10.16
N LEU A 24 43.49 -10.92 -8.85
CA LEU A 24 42.38 -11.58 -8.14
C LEU A 24 41.01 -11.16 -8.70
N LEU A 25 40.81 -9.87 -8.96
CA LEU A 25 39.58 -9.37 -9.60
C LEU A 25 39.38 -9.99 -10.98
N TYR A 26 40.44 -10.18 -11.75
CA TYR A 26 40.39 -10.84 -13.06
C TYR A 26 40.10 -12.34 -12.95
N ALA A 27 40.80 -13.06 -12.06
CA ALA A 27 40.69 -14.50 -11.89
C ALA A 27 39.31 -14.92 -11.36
N TYR A 28 38.70 -14.08 -10.51
CA TYR A 28 37.38 -14.33 -9.92
C TYR A 28 36.28 -13.46 -10.53
N LYS A 29 36.49 -12.85 -11.70
CA LYS A 29 35.55 -11.90 -12.33
C LYS A 29 34.11 -12.44 -12.39
N GLU A 30 33.92 -13.71 -12.72
CA GLU A 30 32.59 -14.31 -12.84
C GLU A 30 31.92 -14.45 -11.47
N TRP A 31 32.66 -14.91 -10.46
CA TRP A 31 32.15 -15.01 -9.09
C TRP A 31 31.82 -13.64 -8.51
N ILE A 32 32.64 -12.63 -8.79
CA ILE A 32 32.41 -11.24 -8.35
C ILE A 32 31.14 -10.68 -9.00
N ILE A 33 30.96 -10.89 -10.31
CA ILE A 33 29.75 -10.47 -11.03
C ILE A 33 28.52 -11.18 -10.47
N SER A 34 28.59 -12.49 -10.23
CA SER A 34 27.47 -13.25 -9.64
C SER A 34 27.10 -12.76 -8.25
N ILE A 35 28.08 -12.52 -7.38
CA ILE A 35 27.85 -11.98 -6.03
C ILE A 35 27.23 -10.58 -6.12
N ALA A 36 27.72 -9.72 -7.02
CA ALA A 36 27.17 -8.37 -7.21
C ALA A 36 25.70 -8.40 -7.64
N ILE A 37 25.33 -9.28 -8.57
CA ILE A 37 23.93 -9.45 -9.03
C ILE A 37 23.04 -9.92 -7.89
N ILE A 38 23.47 -10.95 -7.14
CA ILE A 38 22.71 -11.47 -5.99
C ILE A 38 22.51 -10.37 -4.95
N LEU A 39 23.57 -9.61 -4.65
CA LEU A 39 23.52 -8.53 -3.68
C LEU A 39 22.57 -7.40 -4.14
N MET A 40 22.59 -7.05 -5.42
CA MET A 40 21.63 -6.09 -6.00
C MET A 40 20.19 -6.58 -5.86
N PHE A 41 19.94 -7.86 -6.10
CA PHE A 41 18.61 -8.46 -5.97
C PHE A 41 18.11 -8.46 -4.53
N ILE A 42 18.98 -8.84 -3.58
CA ILE A 42 18.67 -8.80 -2.14
C ILE A 42 18.39 -7.36 -1.70
N ILE A 43 19.20 -6.39 -2.12
CA ILE A 43 18.98 -4.98 -1.81
C ILE A 43 17.64 -4.53 -2.39
N SER A 44 17.31 -4.88 -3.62
CA SER A 44 16.04 -4.48 -4.24
C SER A 44 14.83 -5.07 -3.50
N ILE A 45 14.91 -6.33 -3.08
CA ILE A 45 13.85 -6.97 -2.28
C ILE A 45 13.74 -6.31 -0.91
N ALA A 46 14.88 -6.11 -0.22
CA ALA A 46 14.91 -5.48 1.09
C ALA A 46 14.36 -4.04 1.03
N PHE A 47 14.70 -3.29 -0.02
CA PHE A 47 14.18 -1.94 -0.27
C PHE A 47 12.67 -1.99 -0.49
N SER A 48 12.16 -2.93 -1.30
CA SER A 48 10.72 -3.08 -1.52
C SER A 48 9.93 -3.39 -0.24
N ILE A 49 10.53 -4.10 0.72
CA ILE A 49 9.88 -4.45 2.00
C ILE A 49 9.98 -3.27 2.98
N LEU A 50 11.15 -2.64 3.08
CA LEU A 50 11.41 -1.58 4.07
C LEU A 50 10.65 -0.28 3.73
N PHE A 51 10.39 -0.03 2.46
CA PHE A 51 9.69 1.16 1.98
C PHE A 51 8.25 0.87 1.54
N LYS A 52 7.65 -0.22 2.03
CA LYS A 52 6.23 -0.46 1.80
C LYS A 52 5.46 0.56 2.64
N GLU A 53 4.93 1.59 2.00
CA GLU A 53 4.04 2.57 2.62
C GLU A 53 2.75 1.85 3.02
N GLU A 54 2.54 1.69 4.32
CA GLU A 54 1.24 1.32 4.84
C GLU A 54 0.34 2.55 4.72
N PRO A 55 -0.90 2.41 4.20
CA PRO A 55 -1.79 3.54 4.09
C PRO A 55 -2.15 4.05 5.48
N ASP A 56 -2.04 5.36 5.68
CA ASP A 56 -2.47 6.04 6.90
C ASP A 56 -4.00 5.96 7.07
N LEU A 57 -4.74 5.84 5.97
CA LEU A 57 -6.19 5.75 5.97
C LEU A 57 -6.69 4.75 4.92
N THR A 58 -7.47 3.78 5.37
CA THR A 58 -8.05 2.74 4.53
C THR A 58 -9.55 2.93 4.38
N ILE A 59 -9.98 3.23 3.15
CA ILE A 59 -11.36 3.53 2.81
C ILE A 59 -11.87 2.53 1.77
N ARG A 60 -13.08 2.03 1.97
CA ARG A 60 -13.73 1.09 1.05
C ARG A 60 -15.03 1.68 0.55
N LEU A 61 -15.07 2.03 -0.72
CA LEU A 61 -16.29 2.45 -1.38
C LEU A 61 -17.03 1.21 -1.86
N VAL A 62 -18.31 1.13 -1.54
CA VAL A 62 -19.18 0.05 -1.97
C VAL A 62 -20.27 0.63 -2.85
N SER A 63 -20.42 0.11 -4.05
CA SER A 63 -21.43 0.59 -5.00
C SER A 63 -21.98 -0.55 -5.86
N ASP A 64 -23.13 -0.35 -6.48
CA ASP A 64 -23.70 -1.34 -7.41
C ASP A 64 -22.99 -1.37 -8.77
N VAL A 65 -22.27 -0.30 -9.09
CA VAL A 65 -21.59 -0.09 -10.39
C VAL A 65 -20.16 0.36 -10.18
N PRO A 66 -19.26 0.10 -11.14
CA PRO A 66 -17.91 0.66 -11.08
C PRO A 66 -17.95 2.20 -11.13
N ILE A 67 -17.38 2.81 -10.09
CA ILE A 67 -17.04 4.23 -10.00
C ILE A 67 -15.74 4.49 -10.76
N SER A 68 -15.69 5.60 -11.49
CA SER A 68 -14.53 5.95 -12.31
C SER A 68 -13.30 6.27 -11.44
N GLU A 69 -12.10 5.98 -11.94
CA GLU A 69 -10.84 6.34 -11.27
C GLU A 69 -10.74 7.84 -11.01
N GLN A 70 -11.25 8.67 -11.94
CA GLN A 70 -11.27 10.13 -11.79
C GLN A 70 -12.08 10.57 -10.57
N THR A 71 -13.24 9.95 -10.34
CA THR A 71 -14.09 10.22 -9.18
C THR A 71 -13.40 9.77 -7.89
N LEU A 72 -12.73 8.62 -7.89
CA LEU A 72 -11.96 8.13 -6.74
C LEU A 72 -10.80 9.07 -6.39
N GLU A 73 -10.03 9.51 -7.38
CA GLU A 73 -8.95 10.49 -7.18
C GLU A 73 -9.49 11.85 -6.72
N GLY A 74 -10.67 12.26 -7.21
CA GLY A 74 -11.37 13.45 -6.72
C GLY A 74 -11.70 13.35 -5.23
N ILE A 75 -12.23 12.21 -4.78
CA ILE A 75 -12.51 11.95 -3.36
C ILE A 75 -11.21 11.98 -2.54
N LYS A 76 -10.16 11.29 -2.98
CA LYS A 76 -8.85 11.31 -2.30
C LYS A 76 -8.29 12.72 -2.17
N SER A 77 -8.37 13.54 -3.23
CA SER A 77 -7.92 14.92 -3.20
C SER A 77 -8.70 15.74 -2.18
N GLN A 78 -10.04 15.65 -2.17
CA GLN A 78 -10.87 16.39 -1.22
C GLN A 78 -10.60 15.99 0.24
N LEU A 79 -10.29 14.72 0.49
CA LEU A 79 -9.88 14.22 1.81
C LEU A 79 -8.50 14.75 2.20
N ASN A 80 -7.52 14.69 1.27
CA ASN A 80 -6.18 15.22 1.51
C ASN A 80 -6.17 16.73 1.78
N ASP A 81 -7.05 17.50 1.16
CA ASP A 81 -7.22 18.94 1.43
C ASP A 81 -7.65 19.23 2.88
N GLN A 82 -8.18 18.24 3.62
CA GLN A 82 -8.51 18.40 5.04
C GLN A 82 -7.29 18.28 5.96
N PHE A 83 -6.17 17.76 5.45
CA PHE A 83 -4.96 17.53 6.23
C PHE A 83 -3.91 18.59 5.93
N GLU A 84 -3.09 18.91 6.93
CA GLU A 84 -1.97 19.85 6.77
C GLU A 84 -0.77 19.19 6.06
N GLU A 85 -0.66 17.87 6.18
CA GLU A 85 0.36 17.04 5.56
C GLU A 85 -0.31 16.00 4.66
N PRO A 86 0.35 15.56 3.56
CA PRO A 86 -0.20 14.54 2.67
C PRO A 86 -0.36 13.21 3.42
N VAL A 87 -1.56 12.64 3.35
CA VAL A 87 -1.92 11.37 3.99
C VAL A 87 -2.02 10.28 2.92
N ALA A 88 -1.45 9.10 3.18
CA ALA A 88 -1.58 7.96 2.28
C ALA A 88 -2.97 7.34 2.41
N ILE A 89 -3.84 7.60 1.43
CA ILE A 89 -5.23 7.12 1.41
C ILE A 89 -5.38 5.94 0.45
N ASP A 90 -5.67 4.76 0.99
CA ASP A 90 -6.07 3.58 0.23
C ASP A 90 -7.59 3.56 0.03
N LEU A 91 -8.06 4.09 -1.10
CA LEU A 91 -9.46 4.11 -1.50
C LEU A 91 -9.69 3.15 -2.66
N ASN A 92 -10.52 2.13 -2.44
CA ASN A 92 -10.89 1.13 -3.43
C ASN A 92 -12.40 0.97 -3.53
N ASN A 93 -12.88 0.71 -4.76
CA ASN A 93 -14.28 0.47 -5.04
C ASN A 93 -14.61 -1.03 -5.13
N PHE A 94 -15.67 -1.43 -4.45
CA PHE A 94 -16.22 -2.77 -4.35
C PHE A 94 -17.61 -2.79 -4.96
N TYR A 95 -17.78 -3.56 -6.04
CA TYR A 95 -19.04 -3.61 -6.80
C TYR A 95 -19.42 -5.01 -7.26
N SER A 96 -18.71 -6.04 -6.82
CA SER A 96 -18.99 -7.44 -7.17
C SER A 96 -19.03 -8.34 -5.94
N MET A 97 -19.77 -9.45 -6.04
CA MET A 97 -19.90 -10.42 -4.96
C MET A 97 -18.55 -10.99 -4.47
N GLU A 98 -17.61 -11.22 -5.38
CA GLU A 98 -16.26 -11.69 -5.04
C GLU A 98 -15.50 -10.64 -4.21
N GLN A 99 -15.60 -9.37 -4.61
CA GLN A 99 -15.01 -8.26 -3.87
C GLN A 99 -15.66 -8.08 -2.51
N PHE A 100 -16.99 -8.25 -2.40
CA PHE A 100 -17.69 -8.15 -1.11
C PHE A 100 -17.26 -9.21 -0.09
N GLN A 101 -16.84 -10.41 -0.53
CA GLN A 101 -16.23 -11.40 0.37
C GLN A 101 -14.90 -10.89 0.93
N VAL A 102 -14.07 -10.26 0.10
CA VAL A 102 -12.82 -9.63 0.55
C VAL A 102 -13.09 -8.50 1.54
N LEU A 103 -14.07 -7.63 1.23
CA LEU A 103 -14.52 -6.56 2.13
C LEU A 103 -14.93 -7.12 3.50
N THR A 104 -15.70 -8.22 3.52
CA THR A 104 -16.16 -8.85 4.76
C THR A 104 -14.99 -9.34 5.61
N VAL A 105 -13.98 -9.96 4.98
CA VAL A 105 -12.76 -10.39 5.67
C VAL A 105 -11.98 -9.20 6.23
N GLN A 106 -11.82 -8.13 5.45
CA GLN A 106 -11.13 -6.91 5.88
C GLN A 106 -11.86 -6.20 7.03
N LEU A 107 -13.20 -6.19 7.01
CA LEU A 107 -14.03 -5.66 8.11
C LEU A 107 -13.84 -6.48 9.39
N ALA A 108 -13.89 -7.82 9.27
CA ALA A 108 -13.67 -8.72 10.40
C ALA A 108 -12.24 -8.62 10.96
N ALA A 109 -11.26 -8.37 10.09
CA ALA A 109 -9.86 -8.16 10.46
C ALA A 109 -9.58 -6.75 11.02
N GLN A 110 -10.57 -5.84 11.01
CA GLN A 110 -10.43 -4.45 11.49
C GLN A 110 -9.39 -3.64 10.69
N GLU A 111 -9.27 -3.90 9.39
CA GLU A 111 -8.28 -3.26 8.50
C GLU A 111 -8.83 -2.03 7.76
N ILE A 112 -10.11 -1.70 7.94
CA ILE A 112 -10.79 -0.62 7.22
C ILE A 112 -11.18 0.46 8.22
N ASP A 113 -10.87 1.72 7.95
CA ASP A 113 -11.29 2.83 8.81
C ASP A 113 -12.71 3.30 8.46
N PHE A 114 -13.00 3.45 7.16
CA PHE A 114 -14.30 3.91 6.67
C PHE A 114 -14.85 3.04 5.55
N VAL A 115 -16.15 2.80 5.61
CA VAL A 115 -16.95 2.29 4.48
C VAL A 115 -17.77 3.43 3.91
N VAL A 116 -17.81 3.52 2.58
CA VAL A 116 -18.42 4.63 1.85
C VAL A 116 -19.50 4.10 0.94
N PHE A 117 -20.69 4.67 1.07
CA PHE A 117 -21.86 4.30 0.28
C PHE A 117 -22.33 5.52 -0.53
N PRO A 118 -22.39 5.45 -1.87
CA PRO A 118 -23.06 6.49 -2.66
C PRO A 118 -24.57 6.47 -2.39
N GLU A 119 -25.21 7.63 -2.46
CA GLU A 119 -26.63 7.81 -2.15
C GLU A 119 -27.58 7.02 -3.08
N ASN A 120 -27.11 6.61 -4.27
CA ASN A 120 -27.89 5.86 -5.25
C ASN A 120 -27.78 4.32 -5.13
N LEU A 121 -27.34 3.81 -3.98
CA LEU A 121 -27.27 2.38 -3.71
C LEU A 121 -28.65 1.72 -3.67
N SER A 122 -28.71 0.50 -4.20
CA SER A 122 -29.86 -0.38 -4.04
C SER A 122 -30.00 -0.86 -2.59
N ASP A 123 -31.25 -0.99 -2.13
CA ASP A 123 -31.59 -1.44 -0.78
C ASP A 123 -31.00 -2.81 -0.43
N GLU A 124 -30.83 -3.71 -1.41
CA GLU A 124 -30.26 -5.05 -1.20
C GLU A 124 -28.75 -5.00 -0.88
N THR A 125 -27.98 -4.19 -1.61
CA THR A 125 -26.54 -4.01 -1.35
C THR A 125 -26.30 -3.28 -0.03
N PHE A 126 -27.17 -2.33 0.32
CA PHE A 126 -27.12 -1.57 1.56
C PHE A 126 -27.43 -2.44 2.80
N GLN A 127 -28.50 -3.25 2.76
CA GLN A 127 -28.95 -4.07 3.90
C GLN A 127 -27.97 -5.19 4.29
N LEU A 128 -27.28 -5.80 3.32
CA LEU A 128 -26.34 -6.90 3.59
C LEU A 128 -25.08 -6.47 4.35
N GLN A 129 -24.84 -5.17 4.54
CA GLN A 129 -23.52 -4.63 4.88
C GLN A 129 -23.50 -3.76 6.14
N ILE A 130 -24.66 -3.34 6.65
CA ILE A 130 -24.79 -2.45 7.83
C ILE A 130 -24.69 -3.18 9.17
N GLU A 131 -24.83 -4.51 9.22
CA GLU A 131 -24.66 -5.27 10.47
C GLU A 131 -23.26 -5.08 11.10
N ASN A 132 -22.26 -4.66 10.31
CA ASN A 132 -20.88 -4.42 10.76
C ASN A 132 -20.46 -2.93 10.73
N VAL A 133 -21.39 -2.00 10.58
CA VAL A 133 -21.11 -0.56 10.44
C VAL A 133 -21.84 0.22 11.53
N GLN A 134 -21.16 1.12 12.24
CA GLN A 134 -21.81 1.93 13.28
C GLN A 134 -22.67 3.04 12.63
N GLU A 135 -23.96 3.11 12.98
CA GLU A 135 -24.84 4.22 12.58
C GLU A 135 -24.63 5.47 13.44
N PRO A 136 -24.92 6.70 12.93
CA PRO A 136 -25.18 7.10 11.54
C PRO A 136 -23.90 7.47 10.77
N SER A 137 -24.04 7.83 9.48
CA SER A 137 -22.94 8.37 8.67
C SER A 137 -22.22 9.51 9.39
N VAL A 138 -20.90 9.45 9.45
CA VAL A 138 -20.07 10.44 10.15
C VAL A 138 -19.99 11.74 9.36
N PHE A 139 -19.87 11.64 8.03
CA PHE A 139 -19.87 12.79 7.13
C PHE A 139 -20.23 12.37 5.71
N SER A 140 -20.44 13.36 4.84
CA SER A 140 -20.71 13.15 3.42
C SER A 140 -19.85 14.05 2.55
N LEU A 141 -19.44 13.55 1.40
CA LEU A 141 -18.75 14.32 0.35
C LEU A 141 -19.55 14.28 -0.94
N LYS A 142 -19.42 15.34 -1.75
CA LYS A 142 -20.05 15.42 -3.07
C LYS A 142 -18.97 15.46 -4.15
N GLN A 143 -19.05 14.53 -5.09
CA GLN A 143 -18.15 14.45 -6.23
C GLN A 143 -18.94 13.97 -7.46
N ASP A 144 -18.77 14.64 -8.60
CA ASP A 144 -19.41 14.28 -9.88
C ASP A 144 -20.91 13.99 -9.77
N GLU A 145 -21.62 14.88 -9.07
CA GLU A 145 -23.08 14.79 -8.78
C GLU A 145 -23.50 13.70 -7.80
N LEU A 146 -22.61 12.78 -7.42
CA LEU A 146 -22.85 11.75 -6.42
C LEU A 146 -22.52 12.25 -5.01
N GLN A 147 -23.40 11.94 -4.07
CA GLN A 147 -23.14 12.10 -2.64
C GLN A 147 -22.64 10.78 -2.07
N PHE A 148 -21.48 10.83 -1.41
CA PHE A 148 -20.80 9.70 -0.78
C PHE A 148 -20.90 9.84 0.72
N ASN A 149 -21.56 8.90 1.38
CA ASN A 149 -21.77 8.90 2.82
C ASN A 149 -20.75 7.97 3.47
N PHE A 150 -19.98 8.50 4.42
CA PHE A 150 -18.89 7.79 5.08
C PHE A 150 -19.35 7.27 6.44
N TYR A 151 -19.06 6.01 6.70
CA TYR A 151 -19.45 5.32 7.92
C TYR A 151 -18.25 4.70 8.59
N LYS A 152 -18.17 4.85 9.91
CA LYS A 152 -17.09 4.30 10.73
C LYS A 152 -17.29 2.80 10.91
N THR A 153 -16.22 2.05 10.76
CA THR A 153 -16.24 0.60 11.03
C THR A 153 -15.81 0.33 12.49
N PHE A 154 -15.92 -0.92 12.93
CA PHE A 154 -15.44 -1.37 14.26
C PHE A 154 -13.90 -1.46 14.39
N SER A 155 -13.14 -0.74 13.56
CA SER A 155 -11.69 -0.70 13.68
C SER A 155 -11.28 -0.30 15.11
N LYS A 156 -10.54 -1.18 15.81
CA LYS A 156 -10.05 -0.92 17.18
C LYS A 156 -8.85 0.02 17.22
N THR A 157 -8.23 0.29 16.07
CA THR A 157 -7.16 1.28 16.01
C THR A 157 -7.80 2.66 16.09
N GLU A 158 -7.53 3.37 17.18
CA GLU A 158 -7.69 4.82 17.30
C GLU A 158 -6.80 5.47 16.24
N ASN A 159 -7.24 5.44 14.98
CA ASN A 159 -6.53 6.06 13.87
C ASN A 159 -6.71 7.58 14.02
N PRO A 160 -5.63 8.31 14.39
CA PRO A 160 -5.74 9.74 14.67
C PRO A 160 -6.15 10.54 13.43
N PHE A 161 -5.87 10.04 12.22
CA PHE A 161 -6.29 10.67 10.98
C PHE A 161 -7.79 10.49 10.73
N ALA A 162 -8.34 9.33 11.07
CA ALA A 162 -9.78 9.07 10.97
C ALA A 162 -10.57 9.96 11.94
N GLU A 163 -10.10 10.09 13.19
CA GLU A 163 -10.69 11.01 14.17
C GLU A 163 -10.56 12.48 13.75
N LEU A 164 -9.42 12.86 13.15
CA LEU A 164 -9.22 14.21 12.65
C LEU A 164 -10.19 14.56 11.51
N ILE A 165 -10.41 13.65 10.55
CA ILE A 165 -11.41 13.84 9.48
C ILE A 165 -12.79 14.04 10.09
N GLU A 166 -13.20 13.14 10.99
CA GLU A 166 -14.48 13.21 11.69
C GLU A 166 -14.63 14.56 12.39
N SER A 167 -13.63 15.00 13.15
CA SER A 167 -13.68 16.27 13.89
C SER A 167 -13.76 17.50 12.97
N LYS A 168 -13.00 17.54 11.87
CA LYS A 168 -12.98 18.68 10.93
C LYS A 168 -14.24 18.77 10.08
N LEU A 169 -14.88 17.64 9.77
CA LEU A 169 -16.05 17.59 8.90
C LEU A 169 -17.39 17.68 9.67
N THR A 170 -17.40 17.32 10.96
CA THR A 170 -18.58 17.51 11.83
C THR A 170 -18.65 18.89 12.50
N SER A 171 -17.56 19.67 12.49
CA SER A 171 -17.50 21.00 13.13
C SER A 171 -18.01 22.16 12.25
N ARG A 172 -18.73 21.91 11.17
CA ARG A 172 -19.30 22.91 10.25
C ARG A 172 -20.82 22.88 10.29
#